data_AF-A0A968T3B5-F1
#
_entry.id   AF-A0A968T3B5-F1
#
_cell.length_a   1.000
_cell.length_b   1.000
_cell.length_c   1.000
_cell.angle_alpha   90.00
_cell.angle_beta   90.00
_cell.angle_gamma   90.00
#
_symmetry.space_group_name_H-M   'P 1'
#
loop_
_entity.id
_entity.type
_entity.pdbx_description
1 polymer ?
#
loop_
_entity_poly.entity_id
_entity_poly.type
_entity_poly.pdbx_seq_one_letter_code
_entity_poly.pdbx_strand_id
1 'polypeptide(L)'
;MSWRGVDGGIKAAQMKHHVVMTPTSHCYFDYYQSNNKEIEPPAFGGFLDYKMVYAYEPVPAGLTAEESGYILGAQGNMWSEFLTTESHTEYMALPRLTALSEVVWTPSALKNEESFLRRLNNLYNIYSARKYNYHVPAPVGLIDTMIFIHSASVELKNPLPMGQVRFTTNGTPPDNKSDIYTAPINITATTNIKAALFLNNGKTSGIKAGFMQAKSPDPSIILTYQRNRVLSLTIMKSHLPRLIRLSA
;
A
#
# COMPACT_ATOMS: atom_id res chain seq x y z
N MET A 1 -14.33 12.92 -22.58
CA MET A 1 -13.84 12.30 -21.33
C MET A 1 -12.85 11.20 -21.69
N SER A 2 -11.61 11.24 -21.17
CA SER A 2 -10.58 10.23 -21.46
C SER A 2 -10.41 9.27 -20.29
N TRP A 3 -10.90 8.03 -20.42
CA TRP A 3 -10.87 7.05 -19.33
C TRP A 3 -9.92 5.86 -19.56
N ARG A 4 -9.72 5.44 -20.82
CA ARG A 4 -8.75 4.39 -21.19
C ARG A 4 -7.35 5.01 -21.35
N GLY A 5 -6.77 5.46 -20.24
CA GLY A 5 -5.52 6.23 -20.25
C GLY A 5 -5.69 7.66 -20.77
N VAL A 6 -4.58 8.28 -21.18
CA VAL A 6 -4.52 9.71 -21.56
C VAL A 6 -4.54 9.95 -23.07
N ASP A 7 -4.19 8.95 -23.88
CA ASP A 7 -3.99 9.09 -25.34
C ASP A 7 -5.23 9.61 -26.07
N GLY A 8 -6.42 9.15 -25.66
CA GLY A 8 -7.67 9.64 -26.23
C GLY A 8 -7.91 11.12 -25.94
N GLY A 9 -7.55 11.57 -24.73
CA GLY A 9 -7.59 12.97 -24.34
C GLY A 9 -6.58 13.82 -25.09
N ILE A 10 -5.35 13.33 -25.28
CA ILE A 10 -4.32 14.02 -26.07
C ILE A 10 -4.82 14.26 -27.50
N LYS A 11 -5.31 13.22 -28.17
CA LYS A 11 -5.83 13.32 -29.54
C LYS A 11 -7.00 14.31 -29.64
N ALA A 12 -7.92 14.27 -28.68
CA ALA A 12 -9.06 15.19 -28.66
C ALA A 12 -8.63 16.66 -28.48
N ALA A 13 -7.64 16.93 -27.61
CA ALA A 13 -7.09 18.26 -27.40
C ALA A 13 -6.35 18.79 -28.66
N GLN A 14 -5.58 17.94 -29.35
CA GLN A 14 -4.94 18.26 -30.63
C GLN A 14 -5.96 18.62 -31.73
N MET A 15 -7.14 17.99 -31.67
CA MET A 15 -8.29 18.30 -32.53
C MET A 15 -9.12 19.49 -32.04
N LYS A 16 -8.66 20.22 -31.01
CA LYS A 16 -9.33 21.41 -30.44
C LYS A 16 -10.70 21.11 -29.81
N HIS A 17 -10.88 19.90 -29.26
CA HIS A 17 -12.04 19.54 -28.46
C HIS A 17 -11.71 19.61 -26.98
N HIS A 18 -12.64 20.14 -26.19
CA HIS A 18 -12.50 20.14 -24.73
C HIS A 18 -12.49 18.73 -24.13
N VAL A 19 -11.60 18.52 -23.17
CA VAL A 19 -11.35 17.22 -22.55
C VAL A 19 -11.47 17.30 -21.03
N VAL A 20 -12.23 16.37 -20.46
CA VAL A 20 -12.15 16.02 -19.04
C VAL A 20 -11.35 14.74 -18.93
N MET A 21 -10.28 14.76 -18.14
CA MET A 21 -9.41 13.61 -17.92
C MET A 21 -9.92 12.74 -16.77
N THR A 22 -10.10 11.45 -17.03
CA THR A 22 -10.57 10.50 -16.01
C THR A 22 -9.87 9.13 -16.16
N PRO A 23 -8.54 9.06 -16.34
CA PRO A 23 -7.88 7.80 -16.65
C PRO A 23 -8.05 6.79 -15.51
N THR A 24 -8.26 5.52 -15.85
CA THR A 24 -8.34 4.41 -14.87
C THR A 24 -7.15 4.32 -13.93
N SER A 25 -5.97 4.81 -14.36
CA SER A 25 -4.76 4.84 -13.55
C SER A 25 -4.78 5.81 -12.37
N HIS A 26 -5.68 6.79 -12.35
CA HIS A 26 -5.70 7.85 -11.31
C HIS A 26 -7.11 8.25 -10.83
N CYS A 27 -8.15 7.89 -11.58
CA CYS A 27 -9.48 8.49 -11.40
C CYS A 27 -10.61 7.45 -11.25
N TYR A 28 -10.32 6.18 -10.98
CA TYR A 28 -11.34 5.12 -10.80
C TYR A 28 -11.40 4.69 -9.34
N PHE A 29 -12.28 5.33 -8.57
CA PHE A 29 -12.36 5.14 -7.12
C PHE A 29 -13.14 3.89 -6.72
N ASP A 30 -13.66 3.13 -7.67
CA ASP A 30 -14.15 1.77 -7.51
C ASP A 30 -13.02 0.71 -7.41
N TYR A 31 -11.75 1.12 -7.60
CA TYR A 31 -10.59 0.24 -7.45
C TYR A 31 -10.11 0.12 -6.00
N TYR A 32 -9.44 -0.99 -5.66
CA TYR A 32 -8.86 -1.21 -4.34
C TYR A 32 -7.88 -0.10 -3.93
N GLN A 33 -7.85 0.25 -2.64
CA GLN A 33 -6.92 1.23 -2.06
C GLN A 33 -5.68 0.60 -1.42
N SER A 34 -5.60 -0.73 -1.45
CA SER A 34 -4.50 -1.53 -0.92
C SER A 34 -4.23 -2.71 -1.83
N ASN A 35 -2.97 -3.11 -1.93
CA ASN A 35 -2.59 -4.35 -2.63
C ASN A 35 -2.97 -5.60 -1.82
N ASN A 36 -3.25 -5.46 -0.52
CA ASN A 36 -3.75 -6.55 0.30
C ASN A 36 -5.28 -6.58 0.27
N LYS A 37 -5.84 -7.35 -0.66
CA LYS A 37 -7.30 -7.46 -0.84
C LYS A 37 -8.01 -8.19 0.30
N GLU A 38 -7.30 -9.00 1.08
CA GLU A 38 -7.90 -9.77 2.19
C GLU A 38 -8.36 -8.88 3.36
N ILE A 39 -7.80 -7.67 3.46
CA ILE A 39 -8.11 -6.71 4.53
C ILE A 39 -8.97 -5.54 4.03
N GLU A 40 -9.41 -5.58 2.77
CA GLU A 40 -10.22 -4.56 2.13
C GLU A 40 -11.63 -5.09 1.84
N PRO A 41 -12.66 -4.23 1.86
CA PRO A 41 -13.96 -4.57 1.29
C PRO A 41 -13.84 -4.96 -0.19
N PRO A 42 -14.76 -5.78 -0.73
CA PRO A 42 -14.78 -6.12 -2.15
C PRO A 42 -14.85 -4.87 -3.04
N ALA A 43 -13.96 -4.79 -4.01
CA ALA A 43 -13.90 -3.70 -5.00
C ALA A 43 -13.75 -4.28 -6.41
N PHE A 44 -14.01 -3.47 -7.44
CA PHE A 44 -14.03 -3.92 -8.84
C PHE A 44 -12.72 -4.59 -9.26
N GLY A 45 -11.60 -4.00 -8.86
CA GLY A 45 -10.26 -4.48 -9.22
C GLY A 45 -9.20 -3.41 -9.02
N GLY A 46 -8.11 -3.53 -9.76
CA GLY A 46 -7.02 -2.53 -9.76
C GLY A 46 -6.38 -2.29 -8.39
N PHE A 47 -5.53 -1.27 -8.35
CA PHE A 47 -4.96 -0.67 -7.14
C PHE A 47 -4.77 0.82 -7.42
N LEU A 48 -5.37 1.66 -6.60
CA LEU A 48 -5.30 3.11 -6.69
C LEU A 48 -5.47 3.69 -5.29
N ASP A 49 -4.36 4.00 -4.62
CA ASP A 49 -4.39 4.68 -3.32
C ASP A 49 -4.40 6.22 -3.48
N TYR A 50 -4.55 6.94 -2.37
CA TYR A 50 -4.59 8.40 -2.41
C TYR A 50 -3.26 9.03 -2.86
N LYS A 51 -2.12 8.34 -2.70
CA LYS A 51 -0.80 8.85 -3.11
C LYS A 51 -0.69 8.86 -4.63
N MET A 52 -1.15 7.79 -5.28
CA MET A 52 -1.25 7.71 -6.73
C MET A 52 -2.18 8.82 -7.25
N VAL A 53 -3.35 9.01 -6.63
CA VAL A 53 -4.27 10.11 -7.01
C VAL A 53 -3.59 11.47 -6.86
N TYR A 54 -2.94 11.75 -5.72
CA TYR A 54 -2.28 13.03 -5.45
C TYR A 54 -1.13 13.32 -6.43
N ALA A 55 -0.41 12.29 -6.87
CA ALA A 55 0.68 12.38 -7.82
C ALA A 55 0.22 12.67 -9.26
N TYR A 56 -1.10 12.64 -9.53
CA TYR A 56 -1.61 12.85 -10.88
C TYR A 56 -1.35 14.27 -11.40
N GLU A 57 -0.94 14.34 -12.67
CA GLU A 57 -0.85 15.56 -13.49
C GLU A 57 -1.95 15.51 -14.57
N PRO A 58 -3.05 16.28 -14.42
CA PRO A 58 -4.16 16.26 -15.35
C PRO A 58 -3.83 16.72 -16.76
N VAL A 59 -2.81 17.58 -16.94
CA VAL A 59 -2.37 18.05 -18.26
C VAL A 59 -1.24 17.14 -18.76
N PRO A 60 -1.48 16.22 -19.72
CA PRO A 60 -0.47 15.27 -20.13
C PRO A 60 0.71 15.97 -20.81
N ALA A 61 1.91 15.39 -20.66
CA ALA A 61 3.07 15.80 -21.42
C ALA A 61 2.84 15.63 -22.94
N GLY A 62 3.47 16.48 -23.74
CA GLY A 62 3.42 16.41 -25.22
C GLY A 62 2.32 17.26 -25.86
N LEU A 63 1.50 17.95 -25.08
CA LEU A 63 0.62 19.01 -25.58
C LEU A 63 1.38 20.35 -25.64
N THR A 64 1.12 21.13 -26.68
CA THR A 64 1.52 22.55 -26.73
C THR A 64 0.74 23.38 -25.72
N ALA A 65 1.14 24.64 -25.51
CA ALA A 65 0.41 25.56 -24.64
C ALA A 65 -1.04 25.82 -25.11
N GLU A 66 -1.27 25.91 -26.43
CA GLU A 66 -2.62 26.08 -26.99
C GLU A 66 -3.46 24.81 -26.75
N GLU A 67 -2.91 23.64 -27.05
CA GLU A 67 -3.63 22.36 -26.89
C GLU A 67 -3.93 22.05 -25.42
N SER A 68 -3.02 22.41 -24.51
CA SER A 68 -3.22 22.28 -23.06
C SER A 68 -4.45 23.07 -22.59
N GLY A 69 -4.79 24.19 -23.25
CA GLY A 69 -5.98 24.98 -22.96
C GLY A 69 -7.31 24.25 -23.22
N TYR A 70 -7.30 23.14 -23.94
CA TYR A 70 -8.49 22.30 -24.14
C TYR A 70 -8.71 21.29 -23.01
N ILE A 71 -7.74 21.09 -22.12
CA ILE A 71 -7.92 20.25 -20.93
C ILE A 71 -8.68 21.06 -19.88
N LEU A 72 -9.94 20.71 -19.64
CA LEU A 72 -10.80 21.39 -18.66
C LEU A 72 -10.48 21.00 -17.21
N GLY A 73 -9.82 19.87 -17.01
CA GLY A 73 -9.48 19.33 -15.69
C GLY A 73 -9.67 17.83 -15.60
N ALA A 74 -9.82 17.32 -14.38
CA ALA A 74 -10.02 15.90 -14.11
C ALA A 74 -11.25 15.62 -13.25
N GLN A 75 -11.75 14.39 -13.32
CA GLN A 75 -12.89 13.91 -12.54
C GLN A 75 -12.62 12.50 -12.00
N GLY A 76 -12.99 12.26 -10.75
CA GLY A 76 -12.97 10.93 -10.13
C GLY A 76 -14.29 10.21 -10.41
N ASN A 77 -14.19 9.03 -11.01
CA ASN A 77 -15.32 8.18 -11.33
C ASN A 77 -15.55 7.18 -10.20
N MET A 78 -16.83 6.95 -9.89
CA MET A 78 -17.25 6.00 -8.88
C MET A 78 -18.30 5.06 -9.49
N TRP A 79 -17.85 3.89 -9.93
CA TRP A 79 -18.72 2.81 -10.37
C TRP A 79 -19.19 2.00 -9.17
N SER A 80 -20.46 1.56 -9.16
CA SER A 80 -21.14 1.11 -7.94
C SER A 80 -21.45 -0.38 -7.90
N GLU A 81 -20.89 -1.19 -8.79
CA GLU A 81 -21.16 -2.63 -8.92
C GLU A 81 -20.94 -3.38 -7.60
N PHE A 82 -19.93 -2.97 -6.82
CA PHE A 82 -19.61 -3.56 -5.51
C PHE A 82 -19.97 -2.65 -4.33
N LEU A 83 -20.44 -1.43 -4.59
CA LEU A 83 -20.67 -0.40 -3.57
C LEU A 83 -22.12 -0.44 -3.08
N THR A 84 -22.44 -1.47 -2.31
CA THR A 84 -23.82 -1.77 -1.91
C THR A 84 -24.37 -0.90 -0.78
N THR A 85 -23.56 -0.02 -0.18
CA THR A 85 -23.97 0.89 0.91
C THR A 85 -23.26 2.23 0.79
N GLU A 86 -23.89 3.29 1.31
CA GLU A 86 -23.28 4.62 1.40
C GLU A 86 -21.94 4.57 2.15
N SER A 87 -21.88 3.84 3.27
CA SER A 87 -20.65 3.67 4.04
C SER A 87 -19.52 3.00 3.26
N HIS A 88 -19.84 2.10 2.32
CA HIS A 88 -18.85 1.51 1.42
C HIS A 88 -18.41 2.53 0.36
N THR A 89 -19.33 3.29 -0.23
CA THR A 89 -18.99 4.37 -1.16
C THR A 89 -18.10 5.43 -0.51
N GLU A 90 -18.38 5.83 0.73
CA GLU A 90 -17.55 6.77 1.50
C GLU A 90 -16.15 6.20 1.73
N TYR A 91 -16.04 4.92 2.13
CA TYR A 91 -14.75 4.24 2.31
C TYR A 91 -13.91 4.27 1.04
N MET A 92 -14.55 4.03 -0.12
CA MET A 92 -13.88 4.02 -1.42
C MET A 92 -13.56 5.45 -1.90
N ALA A 93 -14.38 6.44 -1.59
CA ALA A 93 -14.14 7.83 -1.97
C ALA A 93 -13.04 8.49 -1.13
N LEU A 94 -13.03 8.28 0.19
CA LEU A 94 -12.20 9.03 1.13
C LEU A 94 -10.96 8.23 1.56
N PRO A 95 -9.75 8.80 1.46
CA PRO A 95 -9.42 10.21 1.19
C PRO A 95 -9.07 10.54 -0.27
N ARG A 96 -9.29 9.63 -1.23
CA ARG A 96 -8.92 9.84 -2.65
C ARG A 96 -9.60 11.07 -3.27
N LEU A 97 -10.85 11.33 -2.91
CA LEU A 97 -11.58 12.52 -3.30
C LEU A 97 -10.84 13.79 -2.87
N THR A 98 -10.30 13.80 -1.65
CA THR A 98 -9.47 14.91 -1.14
C THR A 98 -8.21 15.12 -1.94
N ALA A 99 -7.52 14.02 -2.27
CA ALA A 99 -6.31 14.06 -3.08
C ALA A 99 -6.62 14.63 -4.47
N LEU A 100 -7.70 14.18 -5.11
CA LEU A 100 -8.10 14.70 -6.41
C LEU A 100 -8.56 16.17 -6.34
N SER A 101 -9.26 16.58 -5.27
CA SER A 101 -9.63 17.98 -5.07
C SER A 101 -8.40 18.89 -5.01
N GLU A 102 -7.32 18.50 -4.33
CA GLU A 102 -6.06 19.24 -4.39
C GLU A 102 -5.51 19.27 -5.81
N VAL A 103 -5.46 18.12 -6.50
CA VAL A 103 -4.91 18.00 -7.85
C VAL A 103 -5.58 18.94 -8.85
N VAL A 104 -6.90 19.11 -8.78
CA VAL A 104 -7.66 19.92 -9.75
C VAL A 104 -7.83 21.38 -9.32
N TRP A 105 -7.52 21.73 -8.07
CA TRP A 105 -7.75 23.07 -7.54
C TRP A 105 -6.44 23.84 -7.27
N THR A 106 -5.42 23.17 -6.76
CA THR A 106 -4.16 23.79 -6.35
C THR A 106 -3.20 23.87 -7.55
N PRO A 107 -2.67 25.06 -7.90
CA PRO A 107 -1.65 25.18 -8.94
C PRO A 107 -0.48 24.22 -8.70
N SER A 108 0.03 23.57 -9.74
CA SER A 108 1.02 22.48 -9.57
C SER A 108 2.29 22.93 -8.82
N ALA A 109 2.74 24.17 -9.04
CA ALA A 109 3.89 24.77 -8.36
C ALA A 109 3.70 24.94 -6.83
N LEU A 110 2.47 24.87 -6.33
CA LEU A 110 2.14 24.97 -4.91
C LEU A 110 1.84 23.61 -4.26
N LYS A 111 1.75 22.53 -5.05
CA LYS A 111 1.54 21.18 -4.50
C LYS A 111 2.76 20.76 -3.68
N ASN A 112 2.53 20.33 -2.45
CA ASN A 112 3.55 19.83 -1.56
C ASN A 112 2.97 18.70 -0.69
N GLU A 113 3.52 17.49 -0.85
CA GLU A 113 2.96 16.28 -0.23
C GLU A 113 2.95 16.36 1.30
N GLU A 114 4.01 16.84 1.93
CA GLU A 114 4.08 16.97 3.38
C GLU A 114 3.01 17.95 3.92
N SER A 115 2.85 19.09 3.24
CA SER A 115 1.80 20.07 3.54
C SER A 115 0.41 19.48 3.35
N PHE A 116 0.19 18.70 2.28
CA PHE A 116 -1.06 17.99 2.03
C PHE A 116 -1.36 16.97 3.14
N LEU A 117 -0.38 16.15 3.55
CA LEU A 117 -0.55 15.16 4.62
C LEU A 117 -0.94 15.82 5.95
N ARG A 118 -0.35 16.99 6.27
CA ARG A 118 -0.74 17.76 7.46
C ARG A 118 -2.20 18.21 7.40
N ARG A 119 -2.69 18.65 6.25
CA ARG A 119 -4.11 19.05 6.07
C ARG A 119 -5.04 17.83 6.03
N LEU A 120 -4.60 16.74 5.43
CA LEU A 120 -5.31 15.47 5.43
C LEU A 120 -5.53 14.94 6.84
N ASN A 121 -4.56 15.10 7.75
CA ASN A 121 -4.73 14.76 9.17
C ASN A 121 -5.93 15.49 9.80
N ASN A 122 -6.07 16.79 9.52
CA ASN A 122 -7.22 17.56 10.00
C ASN A 122 -8.52 17.10 9.36
N LEU A 123 -8.50 16.74 8.07
CA LEU A 123 -9.67 16.21 7.38
C LEU A 123 -10.12 14.85 7.91
N TYR A 124 -9.21 13.95 8.31
CA TYR A 124 -9.59 12.71 8.99
C TYR A 124 -10.35 12.97 10.30
N ASN A 125 -9.96 14.01 11.06
CA ASN A 125 -10.71 14.41 12.25
C ASN A 125 -12.11 14.92 11.89
N ILE A 126 -12.24 15.66 10.79
CA ILE A 126 -13.54 16.11 10.28
C ILE A 126 -14.38 14.91 9.83
N TYR A 127 -13.82 13.94 9.11
CA TYR A 127 -14.54 12.74 8.66
C TYR A 127 -15.06 11.94 9.85
N SER A 128 -14.23 11.72 10.86
CA SER A 128 -14.64 11.11 12.13
C SER A 128 -15.77 11.87 12.82
N ALA A 129 -15.64 13.19 12.97
CA ALA A 129 -16.66 14.03 13.63
C ALA A 129 -17.99 14.04 12.87
N ARG A 130 -17.94 13.92 11.54
CA ARG A 130 -19.11 13.81 10.66
C ARG A 130 -19.63 12.38 10.50
N LYS A 131 -18.97 11.39 11.12
CA LYS A 131 -19.30 9.96 11.05
C LYS A 131 -19.23 9.37 9.64
N TYR A 132 -18.43 9.96 8.75
CA TYR A 132 -18.15 9.36 7.45
C TYR A 132 -17.24 8.15 7.63
N ASN A 133 -17.43 7.13 6.81
CA ASN A 133 -16.45 6.07 6.67
C ASN A 133 -15.34 6.51 5.71
N TYR A 134 -14.12 6.04 5.93
CA TYR A 134 -12.96 6.39 5.13
C TYR A 134 -11.86 5.36 5.29
N HIS A 135 -11.01 5.27 4.27
CA HIS A 135 -9.86 4.38 4.23
C HIS A 135 -8.71 4.91 5.11
N VAL A 136 -8.04 3.99 5.79
CA VAL A 136 -6.78 4.24 6.49
C VAL A 136 -5.81 3.14 6.03
N PRO A 137 -4.68 3.49 5.37
CA PRO A 137 -3.74 2.48 4.87
C PRO A 137 -3.14 1.63 5.99
N ALA A 138 -3.10 0.32 5.77
CA ALA A 138 -2.48 -0.62 6.70
C ALA A 138 -0.94 -0.58 6.63
N PRO A 139 -0.24 -0.96 7.72
CA PRO A 139 1.22 -1.06 7.73
C PRO A 139 1.73 -1.98 6.60
N VAL A 140 2.82 -1.58 5.96
CA VAL A 140 3.45 -2.32 4.87
C VAL A 140 4.68 -3.09 5.40
N GLY A 141 5.02 -4.22 4.78
CA GLY A 141 6.24 -4.99 5.11
C GLY A 141 5.99 -6.29 5.89
N LEU A 142 4.78 -6.47 6.42
CA LEU A 142 4.37 -7.74 7.01
C LEU A 142 3.93 -8.72 5.91
N ILE A 143 4.72 -9.75 5.67
CA ILE A 143 4.43 -10.82 4.71
C ILE A 143 3.57 -11.91 5.33
N ASP A 144 2.76 -12.59 4.51
CA ASP A 144 1.76 -13.57 4.97
C ASP A 144 2.41 -14.77 5.65
N THR A 145 3.52 -15.25 5.12
CA THR A 145 4.30 -16.33 5.74
C THR A 145 5.79 -16.12 5.51
N MET A 146 6.57 -16.23 6.60
CA MET A 146 8.03 -16.25 6.57
C MET A 146 8.50 -17.54 7.23
N ILE A 147 9.47 -18.23 6.63
CA ILE A 147 10.12 -19.38 7.27
C ILE A 147 11.55 -18.99 7.64
N PHE A 148 11.97 -19.31 8.87
CA PHE A 148 13.32 -19.01 9.36
C PHE A 148 13.86 -20.16 10.23
N ILE A 149 15.20 -20.20 10.40
CA ILE A 149 15.89 -21.29 11.12
C ILE A 149 16.30 -20.89 12.54
N HIS A 150 16.88 -19.70 12.73
CA HIS A 150 17.37 -19.25 14.03
C HIS A 150 16.61 -18.02 14.52
N SER A 151 16.63 -16.97 13.71
CA SER A 151 15.85 -15.77 13.95
C SER A 151 15.43 -15.13 12.63
N ALA A 152 14.44 -14.25 12.72
CA ALA A 152 14.01 -13.37 11.66
C ALA A 152 13.82 -11.95 12.22
N SER A 153 13.91 -10.96 11.35
CA SER A 153 13.57 -9.57 11.66
C SER A 153 12.43 -9.14 10.73
N VAL A 154 11.36 -8.61 11.31
CA VAL A 154 10.21 -8.09 10.57
C VAL A 154 10.24 -6.58 10.61
N GLU A 155 10.41 -5.98 9.44
CA GLU A 155 10.38 -4.52 9.26
C GLU A 155 9.00 -4.08 8.78
N LEU A 156 8.37 -3.17 9.54
CA LEU A 156 7.14 -2.51 9.16
C LEU A 156 7.42 -1.09 8.69
N LYS A 157 6.64 -0.63 7.71
CA LYS A 157 6.62 0.75 7.24
C LYS A 157 5.28 1.38 7.60
N ASN A 158 5.36 2.56 8.21
CA ASN A 158 4.19 3.40 8.45
C ASN A 158 3.81 4.13 7.14
N PRO A 159 2.67 3.80 6.51
CA PRO A 159 2.26 4.46 5.27
C PRO A 159 1.79 5.89 5.47
N LEU A 160 1.43 6.28 6.70
CA LEU A 160 0.77 7.53 7.03
C LEU A 160 1.37 8.15 8.31
N PRO A 161 2.31 9.12 8.19
CA PRO A 161 3.13 9.61 9.30
C PRO A 161 2.38 10.16 10.53
N MET A 162 1.12 10.58 10.35
CA MET A 162 0.27 11.11 11.44
C MET A 162 -0.34 10.03 12.35
N GLY A 163 -0.26 8.75 11.95
CA GLY A 163 -0.74 7.62 12.73
C GLY A 163 0.40 6.83 13.36
N GLN A 164 0.04 5.93 14.28
CA GLN A 164 0.96 5.03 14.97
C GLN A 164 0.70 3.60 14.53
N VAL A 165 1.76 2.88 14.13
CA VAL A 165 1.68 1.45 13.88
C VAL A 165 1.75 0.73 15.22
N ARG A 166 0.77 -0.13 15.50
CA ARG A 166 0.76 -1.01 16.66
C ARG A 166 0.68 -2.46 16.22
N PHE A 167 1.26 -3.35 17.02
CA PHE A 167 1.33 -4.76 16.69
C PHE A 167 1.23 -5.67 17.91
N THR A 168 0.97 -6.94 17.63
CA THR A 168 1.01 -8.05 18.60
C THR A 168 1.79 -9.20 17.97
N THR A 169 2.37 -10.07 18.81
CA THR A 169 3.15 -11.24 18.40
C THR A 169 2.50 -12.57 18.81
N ASN A 170 1.38 -12.50 19.53
CA ASN A 170 0.61 -13.67 19.99
C ASN A 170 -0.60 -13.97 19.08
N GLY A 171 -0.77 -13.24 17.97
CA GLY A 171 -1.90 -13.38 17.05
C GLY A 171 -3.21 -12.73 17.49
N THR A 172 -3.27 -12.01 18.62
CA THR A 172 -4.47 -11.23 18.99
C THR A 172 -4.57 -9.96 18.13
N PRO A 173 -5.76 -9.45 17.81
CA PRO A 173 -5.88 -8.15 17.16
C PRO A 173 -5.17 -7.06 17.97
N PRO A 174 -4.37 -6.16 17.34
CA PRO A 174 -3.81 -5.03 18.04
C PRO A 174 -4.91 -4.04 18.44
N ASP A 175 -4.69 -3.36 19.56
CA ASP A 175 -5.54 -2.32 20.12
C ASP A 175 -4.70 -1.11 20.60
N ASN A 176 -5.34 -0.13 21.23
CA ASN A 176 -4.66 1.07 21.75
C ASN A 176 -3.65 0.81 22.88
N LYS A 177 -3.62 -0.41 23.44
CA LYS A 177 -2.69 -0.82 24.50
C LYS A 177 -1.55 -1.70 23.97
N SER A 178 -1.68 -2.18 22.74
CA SER A 178 -0.67 -3.01 22.07
C SER A 178 0.61 -2.24 21.78
N ASP A 179 1.71 -2.96 21.61
CA ASP A 179 3.04 -2.37 21.45
C ASP A 179 3.12 -1.46 20.23
N ILE A 180 3.78 -0.32 20.39
CA ILE A 180 4.04 0.63 19.29
C ILE A 180 5.26 0.14 18.52
N TYR A 181 5.13 0.05 17.21
CA TYR A 181 6.26 -0.26 16.33
C TYR A 181 7.21 0.94 16.25
N THR A 182 8.40 0.80 16.84
CA THR A 182 9.47 1.82 16.82
C THR A 182 10.78 1.28 16.22
N ALA A 183 10.93 -0.04 16.12
CA ALA A 183 12.10 -0.72 15.59
C ALA A 183 11.69 -2.10 15.02
N PRO A 184 12.54 -2.73 14.19
CA PRO A 184 12.26 -4.05 13.64
C PRO A 184 11.93 -5.09 14.72
N ILE A 185 10.95 -5.96 14.43
CA ILE A 185 10.47 -6.97 15.38
C ILE A 185 11.37 -8.21 15.24
N ASN A 186 12.16 -8.49 16.28
CA ASN A 186 13.01 -9.66 16.31
C ASN A 186 12.21 -10.91 16.73
N ILE A 187 12.30 -11.96 15.92
CA ILE A 187 11.56 -13.22 16.09
C ILE A 187 12.54 -14.37 16.22
N THR A 188 12.39 -15.20 17.25
CA THR A 188 13.25 -16.37 17.52
C THR A 188 12.47 -17.69 17.59
N ALA A 189 11.13 -17.63 17.59
CA ALA A 189 10.24 -18.78 17.61
C ALA A 189 9.04 -18.54 16.69
N THR A 190 8.28 -19.59 16.38
CA THR A 190 7.08 -19.47 15.56
C THR A 190 6.12 -18.45 16.18
N THR A 191 5.78 -17.41 15.44
CA THR A 191 5.10 -16.21 15.94
C THR A 191 4.01 -15.77 14.96
N ASN A 192 2.81 -15.48 15.48
CA ASN A 192 1.75 -14.84 14.72
C ASN A 192 1.79 -13.33 14.95
N ILE A 193 2.19 -12.58 13.94
CA ILE A 193 2.24 -11.12 14.03
C ILE A 193 0.96 -10.55 13.45
N LYS A 194 0.33 -9.63 14.16
CA LYS A 194 -0.73 -8.77 13.61
C LYS A 194 -0.36 -7.31 13.81
N ALA A 195 -0.59 -6.48 12.79
CA ALA A 195 -0.28 -5.06 12.84
C ALA A 195 -1.39 -4.23 12.19
N ALA A 196 -1.65 -3.06 12.77
CA ALA A 196 -2.58 -2.06 12.22
C ALA A 196 -2.07 -0.65 12.51
N LEU A 197 -2.51 0.31 11.70
CA LEU A 197 -2.25 1.73 11.91
C LEU A 197 -3.42 2.35 12.67
N PHE A 198 -3.10 3.12 13.69
CA PHE A 198 -4.05 3.82 14.56
C PHE A 198 -3.89 5.32 14.36
N LEU A 199 -4.99 5.99 13.99
CA LEU A 199 -5.06 7.44 13.99
C LEU A 199 -5.39 7.96 15.39
N ASN A 200 -5.00 9.20 15.67
CA ASN A 200 -5.26 9.85 16.97
C ASN A 200 -6.75 9.99 17.29
N ASN A 201 -7.62 9.98 16.28
CA ASN A 201 -9.08 10.01 16.45
C ASN A 201 -9.71 8.63 16.71
N GLY A 202 -8.90 7.58 16.86
CA GLY A 202 -9.34 6.22 17.16
C GLY A 202 -9.70 5.36 15.95
N LYS A 203 -9.74 5.92 14.73
CA LYS A 203 -9.91 5.11 13.51
C LYS A 203 -8.66 4.26 13.27
N THR A 204 -8.86 3.03 12.84
CA THR A 204 -7.80 2.08 12.50
C THR A 204 -7.83 1.69 11.04
N SER A 205 -6.68 1.27 10.51
CA SER A 205 -6.61 0.52 9.25
C SER A 205 -7.21 -0.89 9.40
N GLY A 206 -7.27 -1.62 8.27
CA GLY A 206 -7.37 -3.08 8.31
C GLY A 206 -6.17 -3.71 9.03
N ILE A 207 -6.37 -4.88 9.62
CA ILE A 207 -5.33 -5.60 10.36
C ILE A 207 -4.56 -6.49 9.40
N LYS A 208 -3.27 -6.22 9.19
CA LYS A 208 -2.38 -7.12 8.47
C LYS A 208 -1.92 -8.22 9.41
N ALA A 209 -1.99 -9.47 8.95
CA ALA A 209 -1.47 -10.63 9.67
C ALA A 209 -0.28 -11.23 8.90
N GLY A 210 0.65 -11.83 9.63
CA GLY A 210 1.76 -12.60 9.07
C GLY A 210 2.16 -13.73 10.01
N PHE A 211 2.48 -14.89 9.44
CA PHE A 211 2.87 -16.10 10.16
C PHE A 211 4.37 -16.36 10.01
N MET A 212 5.13 -16.09 11.07
CA MET A 212 6.57 -16.32 11.10
C MET A 212 6.80 -17.73 11.64
N GLN A 213 7.22 -18.66 10.78
CA GLN A 213 7.41 -20.08 11.13
C GLN A 213 8.89 -20.38 11.38
N ALA A 214 9.22 -20.77 12.61
CA ALA A 214 10.50 -21.37 12.92
C ALA A 214 10.54 -22.81 12.39
N LYS A 215 11.62 -23.18 11.71
CA LYS A 215 11.90 -24.57 11.32
C LYS A 215 13.29 -24.96 11.76
N SER A 216 13.43 -26.19 12.22
CA SER A 216 14.75 -26.80 12.38
C SER A 216 15.34 -27.11 11.01
N PRO A 217 16.66 -26.95 10.81
CA PRO A 217 17.31 -27.41 9.60
C PRO A 217 17.14 -28.93 9.49
N ASP A 218 16.98 -29.42 8.27
CA ASP A 218 16.92 -30.87 8.03
C ASP A 218 18.22 -31.52 8.53
N PRO A 219 18.16 -32.58 9.36
CA PRO A 219 19.35 -33.28 9.86
C PRO A 219 20.30 -33.77 8.75
N SER A 220 19.80 -33.91 7.52
CA SER A 220 20.59 -34.28 6.35
C SER A 220 21.49 -33.15 5.81
N ILE A 221 21.35 -31.91 6.28
CA ILE A 221 22.15 -30.77 5.81
C ILE A 221 23.18 -30.43 6.88
N ILE A 222 24.43 -30.87 6.68
CA ILE A 222 25.57 -30.51 7.53
C ILE A 222 26.40 -29.46 6.79
N LEU A 223 26.48 -28.26 7.37
CA LEU A 223 27.40 -27.21 6.96
C LEU A 223 28.71 -27.36 7.74
N THR A 224 29.72 -27.97 7.12
CA THR A 224 31.04 -28.14 7.74
C THR A 224 31.93 -26.97 7.34
N TYR A 225 32.32 -26.13 8.30
CA TYR A 225 33.29 -25.06 8.08
C TYR A 225 34.70 -25.64 8.15
N GLN A 226 35.43 -25.67 7.02
CA GLN A 226 36.85 -25.99 7.03
C GLN A 226 37.68 -24.72 7.09
N ARG A 227 38.66 -24.70 8.00
CA ARG A 227 39.53 -23.56 8.38
C ARG A 227 40.30 -22.89 7.22
N ASN A 228 40.24 -23.45 6.00
CA ASN A 228 40.97 -23.00 4.79
C ASN A 228 40.07 -22.39 3.69
N ARG A 229 39.08 -21.55 4.06
CA ARG A 229 38.28 -20.71 3.12
C ARG A 229 37.44 -21.43 2.06
N VAL A 230 37.06 -22.70 2.27
CA VAL A 230 36.07 -23.38 1.40
C VAL A 230 34.88 -23.81 2.26
N LEU A 231 33.71 -23.23 1.98
CA LEU A 231 32.43 -23.69 2.50
C LEU A 231 32.00 -24.91 1.68
N SER A 232 31.97 -26.09 2.30
CA SER A 232 31.41 -27.30 1.68
C SER A 232 30.01 -27.58 2.25
N LEU A 233 29.00 -27.57 1.39
CA LEU A 233 27.65 -28.01 1.72
C LEU A 233 27.55 -29.52 1.49
N THR A 234 27.24 -30.31 2.52
CA THR A 234 26.99 -31.75 2.39
C THR A 234 25.51 -32.02 2.60
N ILE A 235 24.84 -32.49 1.55
CA ILE A 235 23.43 -32.94 1.60
C ILE A 235 23.44 -34.47 1.68
N MET A 236 23.16 -35.03 2.86
CA MET A 236 22.98 -36.46 3.06
C MET A 236 21.58 -36.89 2.62
N LYS A 237 21.33 -36.96 1.31
CA LYS A 237 20.20 -37.78 0.85
C LYS A 237 20.52 -39.23 1.16
N SER A 238 19.50 -39.97 1.60
CA SER A 238 19.60 -41.34 2.09
C SER A 238 20.26 -42.34 1.14
N HIS A 239 20.57 -42.00 -0.12
CA HIS A 239 21.43 -42.79 -1.01
C HIS A 239 22.51 -41.90 -1.67
N LEU A 240 23.77 -42.14 -1.27
CA LEU A 240 25.06 -41.63 -1.81
C LEU A 240 25.38 -40.11 -1.65
N PRO A 241 26.48 -39.73 -0.97
CA PRO A 241 26.90 -38.33 -0.86
C PRO A 241 27.50 -37.82 -2.18
N ARG A 242 26.90 -36.79 -2.79
CA ARG A 242 27.53 -35.97 -3.82
C ARG A 242 28.12 -34.71 -3.18
N LEU A 243 29.45 -34.58 -3.22
CA LEU A 243 30.13 -33.32 -2.92
C LEU A 243 29.88 -32.32 -4.05
N ILE A 244 29.23 -31.20 -3.73
CA ILE A 244 29.14 -30.05 -4.63
C ILE A 244 30.17 -29.03 -4.13
N ARG A 245 31.25 -28.83 -4.90
CA ARG A 245 32.17 -27.71 -4.67
C ARG A 245 31.54 -26.46 -5.25
N LEU A 246 31.30 -25.46 -4.41
CA LEU A 246 30.98 -24.11 -4.85
C LEU A 246 32.30 -23.37 -5.04
N SER A 247 32.69 -23.08 -6.28
CA SER A 247 33.76 -22.14 -6.57
C SER A 247 33.22 -20.71 -6.44
N ALA A 248 34.01 -19.83 -5.81
CA ALA A 248 33.74 -18.40 -5.70
C ALA A 248 33.75 -17.70 -7.07
#